data_AF-W7IUE1-F1
#
_entry.id   AF-W7IUE1-F1
#
_cell.length_a   1.000
_cell.length_b   1.000
_cell.length_c   1.000
_cell.angle_alpha   90.00
_cell.angle_beta   90.00
_cell.angle_gamma   90.00
#
_symmetry.space_group_name_H-M   'P 1'
#
loop_
_entity.id
_entity.type
_entity.pdbx_description
1 polymer ?
#
loop_
_entity_poly.entity_id
_entity_poly.type
_entity_poly.pdbx_seq_one_letter_code
_entity_poly.pdbx_strand_id
1 'polypeptide(L)'
;MTDRDETTATTTDRYHYTRVVDIDGRTVRARVDRDRYINRSLAVAEVLNEHLTWTTLAAEAPSTWWHDTPNATSRVAAADPARFLRPVTDPLLRRAATILASPPTTTTISPHLHGAIAALLATSHGYNAEYHIDPDDITWAHTHGGALHIIEHPDGSVVFTKAHRPNCPFITSAGSSDCDEDCYFPHPADHHHDLDD
;
A
#
# COMPACT_ATOMS: atom_id res chain seq x y z
N MET A 1 -9.87 -4.10 21.63
CA MET A 1 -10.82 -3.69 20.59
C MET A 1 -12.23 -3.89 21.11
N THR A 2 -13.08 -2.87 21.05
CA THR A 2 -14.47 -2.92 21.55
C THR A 2 -15.42 -2.40 20.48
N ASP A 3 -16.52 -3.12 20.22
CA ASP A 3 -17.53 -2.70 19.26
C ASP A 3 -18.29 -1.46 19.72
N ARG A 4 -18.48 -0.51 18.80
CA ARG A 4 -19.31 0.69 19.02
C ARG A 4 -20.60 0.64 18.23
N ASP A 5 -20.49 0.38 16.93
CA ASP A 5 -21.62 0.43 16.01
C ASP A 5 -21.38 -0.47 14.80
N GLU A 6 -22.47 -0.94 14.21
CA GLU A 6 -22.48 -1.68 12.97
C GLU A 6 -23.64 -1.22 12.09
N THR A 7 -23.34 -0.88 10.85
CA THR A 7 -24.32 -0.42 9.88
C THR A 7 -24.21 -1.23 8.59
N THR A 8 -25.35 -1.65 8.06
CA THR A 8 -25.47 -2.24 6.72
C THR A 8 -26.42 -1.41 5.88
N ALA A 9 -26.16 -1.29 4.58
CA ALA A 9 -27.21 -0.94 3.64
C ALA A 9 -27.00 -1.56 2.27
N THR A 10 -28.03 -1.47 1.45
CA THR A 10 -28.10 -2.15 0.16
C THR A 10 -28.83 -1.28 -0.86
N THR A 11 -28.33 -1.30 -2.09
CA THR A 11 -28.96 -0.75 -3.29
C THR A 11 -29.10 -1.87 -4.33
N THR A 12 -29.67 -1.57 -5.50
CA THR A 12 -29.87 -2.56 -6.57
C THR A 12 -28.59 -3.27 -7.01
N ASP A 13 -27.45 -2.57 -6.94
CA ASP A 13 -26.18 -3.02 -7.53
C ASP A 13 -25.04 -3.08 -6.50
N ARG A 14 -25.32 -2.88 -5.22
CA ARG A 14 -24.32 -2.83 -4.16
C ARG A 14 -24.91 -3.21 -2.80
N TYR A 15 -24.12 -3.87 -1.98
CA TYR A 15 -24.35 -3.91 -0.54
C TYR A 15 -23.08 -3.47 0.20
N HIS A 16 -23.26 -2.85 1.36
CA HIS A 16 -22.16 -2.35 2.16
C HIS A 16 -22.33 -2.70 3.62
N TYR A 17 -21.20 -2.79 4.30
CA TYR A 17 -21.10 -3.04 5.72
C TYR A 17 -20.02 -2.13 6.30
N THR A 18 -20.40 -1.43 7.36
CA THR A 18 -19.51 -0.58 8.16
C THR A 18 -19.53 -1.11 9.58
N ARG A 19 -18.34 -1.31 10.16
CA ARG A 19 -18.16 -1.68 11.56
C ARG A 19 -17.25 -0.67 12.23
N VAL A 20 -17.73 -0.06 13.31
CA VAL A 20 -16.99 0.95 14.09
C VAL A 20 -16.59 0.36 15.43
N VAL A 21 -15.31 0.46 15.75
CA VAL A 21 -14.70 -0.09 16.96
C VAL A 21 -13.81 0.95 17.63
N ASP A 22 -13.57 0.76 18.93
CA ASP A 22 -12.46 1.41 19.63
C ASP A 22 -11.24 0.49 19.67
N ILE A 23 -10.09 1.03 19.29
CA ILE A 23 -8.77 0.40 19.39
C ILE A 23 -7.86 1.36 20.15
N ASP A 24 -7.47 0.99 21.36
CA ASP A 24 -6.55 1.76 22.22
C ASP A 24 -6.94 3.24 22.37
N GLY A 25 -8.24 3.51 22.56
CA GLY A 25 -8.78 4.86 22.71
C GLY A 25 -8.98 5.63 21.40
N ARG A 26 -8.68 5.02 20.25
CA ARG A 26 -8.91 5.58 18.91
C ARG A 26 -10.15 4.96 18.28
N THR A 27 -11.00 5.78 17.70
CA THR A 27 -12.17 5.30 16.94
C THR A 27 -11.74 4.91 15.54
N VAL A 28 -12.00 3.66 15.17
CA VAL A 28 -11.66 3.07 13.86
C VAL A 28 -12.93 2.56 13.23
N ARG A 29 -13.11 2.80 11.92
CA ARG A 29 -14.17 2.18 11.13
C ARG A 29 -13.57 1.29 10.06
N ALA A 30 -14.11 0.10 9.86
CA ALA A 30 -13.92 -0.66 8.64
C ALA A 30 -15.15 -0.48 7.75
N ARG A 31 -14.92 -0.16 6.48
CA ARG A 31 -15.96 -0.01 5.46
C ARG A 31 -15.66 -0.92 4.28
N VAL A 32 -16.64 -1.76 3.96
CA VAL A 32 -16.59 -2.63 2.79
C VAL A 32 -17.81 -2.35 1.93
N ASP A 33 -17.55 -1.96 0.68
CA ASP A 33 -18.55 -1.71 -0.36
C ASP A 33 -18.38 -2.78 -1.44
N ARG A 34 -19.36 -3.70 -1.55
CA ARG A 34 -19.39 -4.73 -2.59
C ARG A 34 -20.29 -4.29 -3.73
N ASP A 35 -19.68 -3.72 -4.77
CA ASP A 35 -20.35 -3.27 -5.99
C ASP A 35 -20.37 -4.39 -7.04
N ARG A 36 -21.32 -4.33 -7.99
CA ARG A 36 -21.33 -5.20 -9.18
C ARG A 36 -20.02 -5.17 -9.95
N TYR A 37 -19.25 -4.08 -9.90
CA TYR A 37 -17.97 -3.98 -10.57
C TYR A 37 -16.81 -3.97 -9.58
N ILE A 38 -15.78 -4.77 -9.86
CA ILE A 38 -14.60 -4.91 -9.00
C ILE A 38 -13.86 -3.58 -8.80
N ASN A 39 -13.75 -2.78 -9.86
CA ASN A 39 -13.11 -1.46 -9.83
C ASN A 39 -13.94 -0.37 -9.13
N ARG A 40 -15.16 -0.69 -8.69
CA ARG A 40 -16.02 0.19 -7.87
C ARG A 40 -16.20 -0.33 -6.44
N SER A 41 -15.61 -1.48 -6.14
CA SER A 41 -15.64 -2.08 -4.82
C SER A 41 -14.49 -1.52 -3.96
N LEU A 42 -14.69 -1.52 -2.65
CA LEU A 42 -13.73 -0.95 -1.71
C LEU A 42 -13.74 -1.75 -0.42
N ALA A 43 -12.57 -1.96 0.18
CA ALA A 43 -12.44 -2.48 1.53
C ALA A 43 -11.32 -1.69 2.23
N VAL A 44 -11.69 -0.88 3.23
CA VAL A 44 -10.76 -0.01 3.96
C VAL A 44 -11.03 -0.04 5.46
N ALA A 45 -9.96 0.11 6.25
CA ALA A 45 -10.02 0.51 7.65
C ALA A 45 -9.48 1.92 7.78
N GLU A 46 -10.22 2.79 8.47
CA GLU A 46 -9.93 4.21 8.64
C GLU A 46 -9.98 4.57 10.12
N VAL A 47 -9.11 5.47 10.56
CA VAL A 47 -9.11 6.04 11.91
C VAL A 47 -9.68 7.45 11.90
N LEU A 48 -10.47 7.80 12.91
CA LEU A 48 -10.92 9.17 13.12
C LEU A 48 -9.77 9.99 13.72
N ASN A 49 -9.31 11.01 13.00
CA ASN A 49 -8.23 11.89 13.47
C ASN A 49 -8.77 13.05 14.33
N GLU A 50 -7.84 13.88 14.82
CA GLU A 50 -8.14 15.04 15.67
C GLU A 50 -8.96 16.14 14.98
N HIS A 51 -9.00 16.14 13.65
CA HIS A 51 -9.83 17.04 12.84
C HIS A 51 -11.20 16.48 12.52
N LEU A 52 -11.57 15.34 13.13
CA LEU A 52 -12.83 14.62 12.87
C LEU A 52 -12.98 14.17 11.42
N THR A 53 -11.85 13.92 10.73
CA THR A 53 -11.83 13.31 9.40
C THR A 53 -11.30 11.88 9.48
N TRP A 54 -11.75 11.04 8.54
CA TRP A 54 -11.34 9.64 8.49
C TRP A 54 -10.09 9.51 7.62
N THR A 55 -9.03 8.97 8.21
CA THR A 55 -7.75 8.71 7.55
C THR A 55 -7.58 7.21 7.34
N THR A 56 -7.30 6.78 6.12
CA THR A 56 -7.08 5.37 5.80
C THR A 56 -5.86 4.82 6.53
N LEU A 57 -6.04 3.73 7.28
CA LEU A 57 -4.96 2.97 7.91
C LEU A 57 -4.55 1.76 7.09
N ALA A 58 -5.53 1.07 6.51
CA ALA A 58 -5.31 -0.14 5.75
C ALA A 58 -6.37 -0.28 4.68
N ALA A 59 -6.01 -0.93 3.58
CA ALA A 59 -6.93 -1.31 2.52
C ALA A 59 -6.66 -2.76 2.11
N GLU A 60 -7.69 -3.40 1.59
CA GLU A 60 -7.56 -4.66 0.87
C GLU A 60 -8.03 -4.48 -0.57
N ALA A 61 -7.18 -4.90 -1.51
CA ALA A 61 -7.50 -4.84 -2.92
C ALA A 61 -8.77 -5.66 -3.21
N PRO A 62 -9.74 -5.15 -3.98
CA PRO A 62 -10.95 -5.90 -4.31
C PRO A 62 -10.69 -7.31 -4.88
N SER A 63 -9.60 -7.51 -5.63
CA SER A 63 -9.21 -8.81 -6.17
C SER A 63 -9.05 -9.92 -5.13
N THR A 64 -8.78 -9.60 -3.86
CA THR A 64 -8.54 -10.60 -2.81
C THR A 64 -9.81 -11.15 -2.17
N TRP A 65 -10.97 -10.48 -2.33
CA TRP A 65 -12.20 -10.84 -1.62
C TRP A 65 -13.47 -10.74 -2.47
N TRP A 66 -13.42 -10.04 -3.60
CA TRP A 66 -14.60 -9.79 -4.43
C TRP A 66 -15.19 -11.07 -5.03
N HIS A 67 -14.35 -12.04 -5.40
CA HIS A 67 -14.79 -13.33 -5.94
C HIS A 67 -15.37 -14.27 -4.88
N ASP A 68 -14.97 -14.11 -3.63
CA ASP A 68 -15.40 -14.95 -2.50
C ASP A 68 -16.64 -14.41 -1.79
N THR A 69 -17.09 -13.21 -2.18
CA THR A 69 -18.34 -12.61 -1.71
C THR A 69 -19.43 -12.76 -2.77
N PRO A 70 -20.70 -13.02 -2.38
CA PRO A 70 -21.77 -13.12 -3.34
C PRO A 70 -21.89 -11.87 -4.22
N ASN A 71 -22.39 -12.07 -5.44
CA ASN A 71 -22.64 -10.94 -6.32
C ASN A 71 -23.60 -9.92 -5.67
N ALA A 72 -23.42 -8.65 -6.03
CA ALA A 72 -24.22 -7.55 -5.46
C ALA A 72 -25.73 -7.66 -5.75
N THR A 73 -26.13 -8.45 -6.76
CA THR A 73 -27.54 -8.72 -7.09
C THR A 73 -28.16 -9.89 -6.31
N SER A 74 -27.39 -10.54 -5.44
CA SER A 74 -27.84 -11.69 -4.67
C SER A 74 -28.84 -11.24 -3.61
N ARG A 75 -30.07 -11.76 -3.68
CA ARG A 75 -31.11 -11.48 -2.67
C ARG A 75 -30.71 -11.93 -1.27
N VAL A 76 -29.91 -12.99 -1.15
CA VAL A 76 -29.42 -13.48 0.15
C VAL A 76 -28.38 -12.52 0.72
N ALA A 77 -27.50 -11.98 -0.11
CA ALA A 77 -26.50 -11.01 0.33
C ALA A 77 -27.12 -9.64 0.66
N ALA A 78 -28.14 -9.23 -0.11
CA ALA A 78 -28.92 -8.03 0.17
C ALA A 78 -29.67 -8.10 1.52
N ALA A 79 -30.12 -9.30 1.93
CA ALA A 79 -30.86 -9.48 3.18
C ALA A 79 -29.94 -9.48 4.41
N ASP A 80 -28.69 -9.90 4.27
CA ASP A 80 -27.71 -9.92 5.36
C ASP A 80 -26.28 -9.60 4.82
N PRO A 81 -25.99 -8.33 4.53
CA PRO A 81 -24.67 -7.90 4.07
C PRO A 81 -23.56 -8.24 5.06
N ALA A 82 -23.84 -8.11 6.36
CA ALA A 82 -22.88 -8.32 7.43
C ALA A 82 -22.34 -9.76 7.42
N ARG A 83 -23.20 -10.77 7.20
CA ARG A 83 -22.77 -12.18 7.10
C ARG A 83 -21.67 -12.40 6.07
N PHE A 84 -21.70 -11.68 4.96
CA PHE A 84 -20.74 -11.88 3.86
C PHE A 84 -19.55 -10.92 3.90
N LEU A 85 -19.72 -9.72 4.47
CA LEU A 85 -18.64 -8.72 4.52
C LEU A 85 -17.87 -8.75 5.83
N ARG A 86 -18.39 -9.35 6.91
CA ARG A 86 -17.67 -9.50 8.17
C ARG A 86 -16.32 -10.23 8.01
N PRO A 87 -16.23 -11.33 7.22
CA PRO A 87 -14.95 -11.98 6.94
C PRO A 87 -13.90 -11.08 6.26
N VAL A 88 -14.32 -10.01 5.58
CA VAL A 88 -13.42 -8.99 4.98
C VAL A 88 -13.09 -7.89 5.99
N THR A 89 -14.05 -7.46 6.80
CA THR A 89 -13.81 -6.41 7.81
C THR A 89 -12.92 -6.87 8.97
N ASP A 90 -13.03 -8.13 9.40
CA ASP A 90 -12.31 -8.62 10.58
C ASP A 90 -10.78 -8.66 10.38
N PRO A 91 -10.23 -9.15 9.24
CA PRO A 91 -8.82 -8.97 8.90
C PRO A 91 -8.39 -7.50 8.85
N LEU A 92 -9.19 -6.63 8.22
CA LEU A 92 -8.90 -5.19 8.13
C LEU A 92 -8.79 -4.53 9.51
N LEU A 93 -9.73 -4.80 10.42
CA LEU A 93 -9.70 -4.26 11.79
C LEU A 93 -8.52 -4.81 12.61
N ARG A 94 -8.17 -6.09 12.43
CA ARG A 94 -6.95 -6.65 13.04
C ARG A 94 -5.69 -5.98 12.53
N ARG A 95 -5.60 -5.73 11.21
CA ARG A 95 -4.47 -5.02 10.60
C ARG A 95 -4.39 -3.58 11.12
N ALA A 96 -5.51 -2.89 11.22
CA ALA A 96 -5.58 -1.56 11.84
C ALA A 96 -5.09 -1.59 13.29
N ALA A 97 -5.48 -2.59 14.09
CA ALA A 97 -4.99 -2.74 15.46
C ALA A 97 -3.47 -2.94 15.51
N THR A 98 -2.90 -3.78 14.65
CA THR A 98 -1.45 -3.97 14.55
C THR A 98 -0.71 -2.68 14.21
N ILE A 99 -1.24 -1.89 13.27
CA ILE A 99 -0.67 -0.60 12.87
C ILE A 99 -0.70 0.39 14.05
N LEU A 100 -1.81 0.46 14.78
CA LEU A 100 -1.98 1.41 15.89
C LEU A 100 -1.20 1.02 17.15
N ALA A 101 -1.01 -0.29 17.39
CA ALA A 101 -0.26 -0.81 18.53
C ALA A 101 1.27 -0.69 18.34
N SER A 102 1.73 -0.55 17.10
CA SER A 102 3.14 -0.37 16.80
C SER A 102 3.48 1.11 16.92
N PRO A 103 4.25 1.57 17.93
CA PRO A 103 4.77 2.92 17.90
C PRO A 103 5.49 3.11 16.57
N PRO A 104 5.34 4.26 15.88
CA PRO A 104 6.07 4.50 14.65
C PRO A 104 7.54 4.29 14.98
N THR A 105 8.13 3.27 14.37
CA THR A 105 9.57 3.05 14.45
C THR A 105 10.16 4.16 13.60
N THR A 106 10.32 5.34 14.18
CA THR A 106 11.05 6.43 13.57
C THR A 106 12.51 5.99 13.59
N THR A 107 12.87 5.17 12.61
CA THR A 107 14.27 5.00 12.24
C THR A 107 14.80 6.40 11.99
N THR A 108 15.88 6.77 12.66
CA THR A 108 16.48 8.08 12.44
C THR A 108 17.06 8.10 11.03
N ILE A 109 16.30 8.67 10.10
CA ILE A 109 16.72 8.97 8.74
C ILE A 109 17.63 10.19 8.82
N SER A 110 18.74 10.22 8.07
CA SER A 110 19.57 11.41 8.02
C SER A 110 18.75 12.63 7.51
N PRO A 111 19.08 13.86 7.94
CA PRO A 111 18.38 15.05 7.44
C PRO A 111 18.40 15.18 5.91
N HIS A 112 19.49 14.75 5.27
CA HIS A 112 19.62 14.78 3.81
C HIS A 112 18.66 13.79 3.14
N LEU A 113 18.59 12.55 3.64
CA LEU A 113 17.68 11.54 3.10
C LEU A 113 16.21 11.94 3.35
N HIS A 114 15.89 12.52 4.50
CA HIS A 114 14.55 13.05 4.76
C HIS A 114 14.18 14.18 3.77
N GLY A 115 15.10 15.12 3.53
CA GLY A 115 14.91 16.19 2.54
C GLY A 115 14.76 15.66 1.12
N ALA A 116 15.51 14.61 0.75
CA ALA A 116 15.44 14.00 -0.57
C ALA A 116 14.12 13.25 -0.81
N ILE A 117 13.60 12.55 0.20
CA ILE A 117 12.26 11.92 0.13
C ILE A 117 11.17 12.99 -0.02
N ALA A 118 11.26 14.09 0.74
CA ALA A 118 10.32 15.21 0.62
C ALA A 118 10.37 15.84 -0.79
N ALA A 119 11.56 16.00 -1.37
CA ALA A 119 11.73 16.50 -2.75
C ALA A 119 11.16 15.53 -3.80
N LEU A 120 11.33 14.22 -3.61
CA LEU A 120 10.76 13.20 -4.49
C LEU A 120 9.22 13.24 -4.45
N LEU A 121 8.64 13.29 -3.25
CA LEU A 121 7.18 13.42 -3.09
C LEU A 121 6.66 14.70 -3.76
N ALA A 122 7.35 15.82 -3.55
CA ALA A 122 6.99 17.11 -4.13
C ALA A 122 7.04 17.10 -5.67
N THR A 123 8.05 16.46 -6.26
CA THR A 123 8.23 16.42 -7.72
C THR A 123 7.31 15.39 -8.41
N SER A 124 7.06 14.25 -7.78
CA SER A 124 6.22 13.18 -8.35
C SER A 124 4.73 13.37 -8.09
N HIS A 125 4.35 13.94 -6.94
CA HIS A 125 2.95 14.00 -6.50
C HIS A 125 2.46 15.42 -6.12
N GLY A 126 3.36 16.39 -5.95
CA GLY A 126 3.04 17.78 -5.61
C GLY A 126 3.54 18.20 -4.23
N TYR A 127 3.79 19.50 -4.03
CA TYR A 127 4.49 20.03 -2.84
C TYR A 127 3.80 19.76 -1.50
N ASN A 128 2.50 19.45 -1.51
CA ASN A 128 1.68 19.13 -0.33
C ASN A 128 1.02 17.75 -0.45
N ALA A 129 1.58 16.86 -1.29
CA ALA A 129 0.97 15.57 -1.57
C ALA A 129 1.00 14.62 -0.37
N GLU A 130 -0.01 13.76 -0.31
CA GLU A 130 -0.04 12.55 0.50
C GLU A 130 0.01 11.36 -0.47
N TYR A 131 0.94 10.44 -0.25
CA TYR A 131 1.04 9.22 -1.05
C TYR A 131 1.25 8.01 -0.14
N HIS A 132 0.40 7.01 -0.30
CA HIS A 132 0.45 5.76 0.44
C HIS A 132 1.01 4.67 -0.48
N ILE A 133 2.10 4.03 -0.06
CA ILE A 133 2.71 2.88 -0.72
C ILE A 133 2.33 1.66 0.09
N ASP A 134 1.59 0.72 -0.50
CA ASP A 134 1.17 -0.47 0.21
C ASP A 134 2.27 -1.57 0.24
N PRO A 135 2.18 -2.57 1.14
CA PRO A 135 3.19 -3.62 1.21
C PRO A 135 3.35 -4.47 -0.06
N ASP A 136 2.32 -4.58 -0.90
CA ASP A 136 2.40 -5.32 -2.16
C ASP A 136 3.19 -4.50 -3.18
N ASP A 137 3.01 -3.18 -3.23
CA ASP A 137 3.86 -2.27 -4.01
C ASP A 137 5.33 -2.36 -3.57
N ILE A 138 5.58 -2.39 -2.26
CA ILE A 138 6.93 -2.56 -1.69
C ILE A 138 7.51 -3.91 -2.12
N THR A 139 6.74 -4.98 -2.00
CA THR A 139 7.17 -6.34 -2.37
C THR A 139 7.44 -6.43 -3.87
N TRP A 140 6.55 -5.87 -4.70
CA TRP A 140 6.74 -5.77 -6.14
C TRP A 140 8.03 -5.01 -6.47
N ALA A 141 8.26 -3.86 -5.85
CA ALA A 141 9.47 -3.07 -6.05
C ALA A 141 10.76 -3.78 -5.57
N HIS A 142 10.69 -4.67 -4.59
CA HIS A 142 11.84 -5.49 -4.18
C HIS A 142 12.09 -6.66 -5.12
N THR A 143 11.04 -7.21 -5.72
CA THR A 143 11.12 -8.36 -6.62
C THR A 143 11.35 -7.97 -8.08
N HIS A 144 11.14 -6.69 -8.42
CA HIS A 144 11.29 -6.14 -9.76
C HIS A 144 12.32 -4.99 -9.78
N GLY A 145 13.37 -5.17 -10.58
CA GLY A 145 14.52 -4.25 -10.69
C GLY A 145 15.71 -4.63 -9.79
N GLY A 146 16.78 -3.83 -9.83
CA GLY A 146 17.94 -3.99 -8.97
C GLY A 146 17.69 -3.51 -7.53
N ALA A 147 18.64 -3.80 -6.63
CA ALA A 147 18.60 -3.31 -5.26
C ALA A 147 18.61 -1.78 -5.22
N LEU A 148 17.83 -1.17 -4.31
CA LEU A 148 17.88 0.26 -4.11
C LEU A 148 19.19 0.65 -3.40
N HIS A 149 19.94 1.53 -4.06
CA HIS A 149 21.09 2.22 -3.50
C HIS A 149 20.73 3.66 -3.19
N ILE A 150 21.11 4.11 -2.01
CA ILE A 150 20.94 5.48 -1.53
C ILE A 150 22.35 6.02 -1.25
N ILE A 151 22.75 7.06 -1.95
CA ILE A 151 24.07 7.69 -1.79
C ILE A 151 23.88 9.13 -1.34
N GLU A 152 24.39 9.46 -0.16
CA GLU A 152 24.46 10.82 0.35
C GLU A 152 25.80 11.46 -0.05
N HIS A 153 25.75 12.63 -0.69
CA HIS A 153 26.94 13.36 -1.10
C HIS A 153 27.33 14.42 -0.06
N PRO A 154 28.63 14.81 0.01
CA PRO A 154 29.09 15.84 0.95
C PRO A 154 28.45 17.22 0.77
N ASP A 155 27.89 17.51 -0.42
CA ASP A 155 27.17 18.76 -0.70
C ASP A 155 25.70 18.73 -0.23
N GLY A 156 25.27 17.63 0.38
CA GLY A 156 23.93 17.41 0.90
C GLY A 156 22.92 16.91 -0.12
N SER A 157 23.32 16.69 -1.38
CA SER A 157 22.49 16.01 -2.37
C SER A 157 22.42 14.50 -2.10
N VAL A 158 21.35 13.87 -2.58
CA VAL A 158 21.12 12.43 -2.40
C VAL A 158 20.71 11.82 -3.74
N VAL A 159 21.30 10.67 -4.06
CA VAL A 159 20.97 9.88 -5.25
C VAL A 159 20.24 8.60 -4.83
N PHE A 160 19.08 8.35 -5.45
CA PHE A 160 18.37 7.07 -5.40
C PHE A 160 18.58 6.34 -6.72
N THR A 161 19.07 5.10 -6.69
CA THR A 161 19.28 4.32 -7.93
C THR A 161 19.07 2.82 -7.71
N LYS A 162 18.50 2.16 -8.72
CA LYS A 162 18.42 0.70 -8.83
C LYS A 162 19.30 0.16 -9.97
N ALA A 163 20.03 1.03 -10.65
CA ALA A 163 20.72 0.73 -11.91
C ALA A 163 22.12 0.10 -11.74
N HIS A 164 22.67 0.08 -10.51
CA HIS A 164 24.04 -0.37 -10.26
C HIS A 164 24.10 -1.70 -9.48
N ARG A 165 25.16 -2.50 -9.72
CA ARG A 165 25.50 -3.66 -8.87
C ARG A 165 26.09 -3.20 -7.53
N PRO A 166 26.02 -4.01 -6.45
CA PRO A 166 26.65 -3.70 -5.16
C PRO A 166 28.16 -3.45 -5.23
N ASN A 167 28.82 -3.97 -6.27
CA ASN A 167 30.25 -3.85 -6.52
C ASN A 167 30.59 -2.96 -7.74
N CYS A 168 29.64 -2.16 -8.24
CA CYS A 168 29.90 -1.25 -9.34
C CYS A 168 30.89 -0.16 -8.89
N PRO A 169 32.05 0.00 -9.54
CA PRO A 169 33.05 0.99 -9.14
C PRO A 169 32.66 2.42 -9.54
N PHE A 170 31.72 2.58 -10.47
CA PHE A 170 31.21 3.86 -10.95
C PHE A 170 29.83 4.15 -10.35
N ILE A 171 29.81 4.44 -9.05
CA ILE A 171 28.69 5.12 -8.40
C ILE A 171 29.06 6.60 -8.29
N THR A 172 29.40 7.24 -9.41
CA THR A 172 29.74 8.66 -9.41
C THR A 172 28.65 9.46 -10.09
N SER A 173 28.07 10.36 -9.29
CA SER A 173 27.33 11.57 -9.62
C SER A 173 27.24 11.96 -11.10
N ALA A 174 26.01 12.24 -11.54
CA ALA A 174 25.58 12.66 -12.87
C ALA A 174 25.33 11.50 -13.85
N GLY A 175 24.07 11.09 -13.95
CA GLY A 175 23.55 10.13 -14.93
C GLY A 175 23.66 10.62 -16.38
N SER A 176 24.88 10.88 -16.85
CA SER A 176 25.22 11.22 -18.24
C SER A 176 26.33 10.35 -18.80
N SER A 177 26.78 9.35 -18.06
CA SER A 177 27.63 8.29 -18.59
C SER A 177 26.98 7.00 -18.18
N ASP A 178 26.24 6.41 -19.13
CA ASP A 178 25.80 5.03 -19.03
C ASP A 178 26.99 4.23 -18.52
N CYS A 179 26.75 3.39 -17.50
CA CYS A 179 27.62 2.25 -17.31
C CYS A 179 27.73 1.62 -18.69
N ASP A 180 28.95 1.56 -19.21
CA ASP A 180 29.32 1.12 -20.55
C ASP A 180 28.39 -0.04 -20.93
N GLU A 181 27.81 -0.01 -22.15
CA GLU A 181 26.70 -0.83 -22.67
C GLU A 181 26.79 -2.36 -22.42
N ASP A 182 27.88 -2.84 -21.81
CA ASP A 182 28.14 -4.17 -21.27
C ASP A 182 27.43 -4.50 -19.95
N CYS A 183 26.66 -3.57 -19.35
CA CYS A 183 25.72 -3.90 -18.26
C CYS A 183 24.44 -4.56 -18.81
N TYR A 184 24.58 -5.65 -19.57
CA TYR A 184 23.46 -6.46 -20.01
C TYR A 184 22.78 -7.13 -18.81
N PHE A 185 21.51 -6.84 -18.60
CA PHE A 185 20.67 -7.50 -17.61
C PHE A 185 19.94 -8.66 -18.31
N PRO A 186 20.13 -9.93 -17.91
CA PRO A 186 19.09 -10.91 -18.19
C PRO A 186 17.82 -10.45 -17.49
N HIS A 187 16.72 -10.32 -18.21
CA HIS A 187 15.45 -10.01 -17.59
C HIS A 187 15.10 -11.18 -16.64
N PRO A 188 14.53 -10.97 -15.45
CA PRO A 188 14.17 -12.09 -14.56
C PRO A 188 13.20 -13.09 -15.20
N ALA A 189 12.51 -12.71 -16.28
CA ALA A 189 11.67 -13.59 -17.09
C ALA A 189 12.44 -14.46 -18.11
N ASP A 190 13.71 -14.16 -18.38
CA ASP A 190 14.55 -14.87 -19.35
C ASP A 190 15.20 -16.13 -18.74
N HIS A 191 15.03 -16.38 -17.44
CA HIS A 191 15.53 -17.57 -16.74
C HIS A 191 14.86 -18.90 -17.13
N HIS A 192 13.99 -18.92 -18.16
CA HIS A 192 13.29 -20.11 -18.59
C HIS A 192 13.79 -20.75 -19.90
N HIS A 193 14.92 -20.31 -20.48
CA HIS A 193 15.40 -20.85 -21.77
C HIS A 193 16.81 -21.47 -21.81
N ASP A 194 17.53 -21.56 -20.69
CA ASP A 194 18.91 -22.12 -20.70
C ASP A 194 19.05 -23.46 -19.95
N LEU A 195 18.11 -24.38 -20.18
CA LEU A 195 18.26 -25.80 -19.83
C LEU A 195 17.79 -26.65 -21.01
N ASP A 196 18.51 -26.60 -22.12
CA ASP A 196 18.60 -27.66 -23.15
C ASP A 196 19.55 -27.19 -24.28
N ASP A 197 20.87 -27.36 -24.06
CA ASP A 197 21.87 -27.80 -25.07
C ASP A 197 23.28 -27.93 -24.44
#